data_AF-A0A937TAI9-F1
#
_entry.id   AF-A0A937TAI9-F1
#
_cell.length_a   1.000
_cell.length_b   1.000
_cell.length_c   1.000
_cell.angle_alpha   90.00
_cell.angle_beta   90.00
_cell.angle_gamma   90.00
#
_symmetry.space_group_name_H-M   'P 1'
#
loop_
_entity.id
_entity.type
_entity.pdbx_description
1 polymer ?
#
loop_
_entity_poly.entity_id
_entity_poly.type
_entity_poly.pdbx_seq_one_letter_code
_entity_poly.pdbx_strand_id
1 'polypeptide(L)' 'MLQRNPLYTGITRAKRLVVLVGTRRAIGIAARNDKARERHSGLGARLREG' A
#
# COMPACT_ATOMS: atom_id res chain seq x y z
N MET A 1 -4.18 -9.04 -0.82
CA MET A 1 -3.18 -8.34 -1.66
C MET A 1 -3.72 -7.10 -2.39
N LEU A 2 -5.04 -6.93 -2.57
CA LEU A 2 -5.61 -5.69 -3.13
C LEU A 2 -5.62 -4.56 -2.09
N GLN A 3 -4.45 -4.00 -1.79
CA GLN A 3 -4.25 -2.87 -0.88
C GLN A 3 -3.61 -1.70 -1.62
N ARG A 4 -3.75 -0.50 -1.06
CA ARG A 4 -3.15 0.72 -1.62
C ARG A 4 -1.63 0.66 -1.61
N ASN A 5 -1.02 0.06 -0.60
CA ASN A 5 0.44 0.08 -0.44
C ASN A 5 1.18 -0.63 -1.58
N PRO A 6 0.87 -1.89 -1.95
CA PRO A 6 1.49 -2.53 -3.11
C PRO A 6 1.25 -1.78 -4.43
N LEU A 7 0.03 -1.24 -4.62
CA LEU A 7 -0.30 -0.46 -5.81
C LEU A 7 0.56 0.81 -5.91
N TYR A 8 0.65 1.57 -4.82
CA TYR A 8 1.47 2.77 -4.71
C TYR A 8 2.96 2.47 -4.93
N THR A 9 3.49 1.40 -4.34
CA THR A 9 4.88 0.98 -4.54
C THR A 9 5.18 0.61 -6.00
N GLY A 10 4.27 -0.13 -6.64
CA GLY A 10 4.43 -0.49 -8.05
C GLY A 10 4.42 0.73 -8.97
N ILE A 11 3.50 1.68 -8.73
CA ILE A 11 3.38 2.91 -9.51
C ILE A 11 4.62 3.80 -9.34
N THR A 12 5.06 4.02 -8.10
CA THR A 12 6.16 4.98 -7.80
C THR A 12 7.55 4.48 -8.18
N ARG A 13 7.73 3.18 -8.46
CA ARG A 13 9.02 2.65 -8.98
C ARG A 13 9.26 2.94 -10.46
N ALA A 14 8.23 3.27 -11.23
CA ALA A 14 8.41 3.55 -12.65
C ALA A 14 8.94 4.96 -12.89
N LYS A 15 9.93 5.08 -13.79
CA LYS A 15 10.63 6.35 -14.05
C LYS A 15 10.01 7.20 -15.15
N ARG A 16 9.27 6.59 -16.08
CA ARG A 16 8.78 7.26 -17.30
C ARG A 16 7.36 6.85 -17.70
N LEU A 17 7.01 5.57 -17.55
CA LEU A 17 5.70 5.05 -17.90
C LEU A 17 5.33 3.86 -17.01
N VAL A 18 4.06 3.79 -16.60
CA VAL A 18 3.44 2.64 -15.92
C VAL A 18 2.30 2.13 -16.79
N VAL A 19 2.23 0.81 -16.99
CA VAL A 19 1.06 0.16 -17.59
C VAL A 19 0.46 -0.78 -16.55
N LEU A 20 -0.80 -0.52 -16.15
CA LEU A 20 -1.54 -1.37 -15.23
C LEU A 20 -2.34 -2.41 -16.03
N VAL A 21 -1.98 -3.69 -15.88
CA VAL A 21 -2.68 -4.80 -16.53
C VAL A 21 -3.63 -5.46 -15.53
N GLY A 22 -4.90 -5.59 -15.89
CA GLY A 22 -5.92 -6.24 -15.07
C GLY A 22 -7.29 -5.56 -15.18
N THR A 23 -8.20 -5.90 -14.26
CA THR A 23 -9.55 -5.34 -14.27
C THR A 23 -9.62 -3.99 -13.57
N ARG A 24 -10.41 -3.07 -14.13
CA ARG A 24 -10.70 -1.77 -13.48
C ARG A 24 -11.24 -1.95 -12.06
N ARG A 25 -12.04 -3.00 -11.83
CA ARG A 25 -12.57 -3.35 -10.51
C ARG A 25 -11.46 -3.68 -9.51
N ALA A 26 -10.51 -4.54 -9.87
CA ALA A 26 -9.41 -4.92 -8.98
C ALA A 26 -8.52 -3.72 -8.63
N ILE A 27 -8.20 -2.89 -9.62
CA ILE A 27 -7.43 -1.65 -9.42
C ILE A 27 -8.19 -0.70 -8.49
N GLY A 28 -9.50 -0.53 -8.70
CA GLY A 28 -10.35 0.29 -7.85
C GLY A 28 -10.44 -0.22 -6.41
N ILE A 29 -10.49 -1.54 -6.20
CA ILE A 29 -10.46 -2.14 -4.86
C ILE A 29 -9.11 -1.85 -4.19
N ALA A 30 -7.99 -2.09 -4.88
CA ALA A 30 -6.66 -1.82 -4.35
C ALA A 30 -6.46 -0.34 -4.03
N ALA A 31 -6.90 0.57 -4.90
CA ALA A 31 -6.81 2.00 -4.69
C ALA A 31 -7.63 2.49 -3.49
N ARG A 32 -8.84 1.94 -3.27
CA ARG A 32 -9.69 2.33 -2.13
C ARG A 32 -9.30 1.68 -0.82
N ASN A 33 -8.62 0.54 -0.84
CA ASN A 33 -8.26 -0.20 0.36
C ASN A 33 -7.01 0.39 1.03
N ASP A 34 -7.21 1.45 1.80
CA ASP A 34 -6.21 2.12 2.65
C ASP A 34 -6.01 1.47 4.01
N LYS A 35 -6.75 0.39 4.31
CA LYS A 35 -6.60 -0.39 5.54
C LYS A 35 -5.23 -1.05 5.57
N ALA A 36 -4.25 -0.34 6.13
CA ALA A 36 -3.01 -0.93 6.58
C ALA A 36 -3.38 -2.05 7.58
N ARG A 37 -2.81 -3.24 7.40
CA ARG A 37 -2.97 -4.30 8.42
C ARG A 37 -2.43 -3.76 9.73
N GLU A 38 -3.13 -4.05 10.83
CA GLU A 38 -2.61 -3.75 12.15
C GLU A 38 -1.21 -4.36 12.30
N ARG A 39 -0.27 -3.50 12.68
CA ARG A 39 1.13 -3.90 12.87
C ARG A 39 1.37 -4.02 14.37
N HIS A 40 1.31 -5.25 14.89
CA HIS A 40 1.70 -5.53 16.27
C HIS A 40 3.23 -5.40 16.40
N SER A 41 3.69 -4.23 16.83
CA SER A 41 5.11 -3.87 16.92
C SER A 41 5.35 -3.04 18.18
N GLY A 42 6.26 -3.48 19.04
CA GLY A 42 6.62 -2.79 20.29
C GLY A 42 7.37 -1.45 20.09
N LEU A 43 7.85 -1.16 18.87
CA LEU A 43 8.57 0.10 18.59
C LEU A 43 7.75 1.35 18.93
N GLY A 44 6.45 1.33 18.65
CA GLY A 44 5.59 2.48 18.93
C GLY A 44 5.44 2.77 20.43
N ALA A 45 5.47 1.73 21.27
CA ALA A 45 5.49 1.90 22.73
C ALA A 45 6.84 2.43 23.20
N ARG A 46 7.95 1.82 22.73
CA ARG A 46 9.31 2.21 23.11
C ARG A 46 9.67 3.65 22.74
N LEU A 47 9.17 4.16 21.61
CA LEU A 47 9.38 5.56 21.19
C LEU A 47 8.59 6.59 22.03
N ARG A 48 7.61 6.16 22.83
CA ARG A 48 6.84 7.05 23.72
C ARG A 48 7.38 7.07 25.15
N GLU A 49 8.17 6.08 25.53
CA GLU A 49 8.74 5.92 26.88
C GLU A 49 10.16 6.50 27.00
N GLY A 50 10.87 6.71 25.88
CA GLY A 50 12.17 7.38 25.83
C GLY A 50 12.05 8.81 25.34
#